data_AF-A0AAN0JC47-F1
#
_entry.id   AF-A0AAN0JC47-F1
#
_cell.length_a   1.000
_cell.length_b   1.000
_cell.length_c   1.000
_cell.angle_alpha   90.00
_cell.angle_beta   90.00
_cell.angle_gamma   90.00
#
_symmetry.space_group_name_H-M   'P 1'
#
loop_
_entity.id
_entity.type
_entity.pdbx_description
1 polymer ?
#
loop_
_entity_poly.entity_id
_entity_poly.type
_entity_poly.pdbx_seq_one_letter_code
_entity_poly.pdbx_strand_id
1 'polypeptide(L)'
;MSKFSIKTSIVNGVPFPSFIEQTKYDALVDLPLYSSDVFLVTHIKSGTTWLQQIATLLKISGEKIGLDHESRHILEACPWLEVIGKEAATAVSSPRVFKTHLPYHMIPGGDPATSVAKFIYVIRNPKDVAVSLYYHARLLKSNDFDGDWDCFF
;
A
#
# COMPACT_ATOMS: atom_id res chain seq x y z
N MET A 1 -16.45 -12.51 -22.26
CA MET A 1 -15.93 -12.68 -20.89
C MET A 1 -16.80 -11.83 -19.98
N SER A 2 -17.41 -12.39 -18.94
CA SER A 2 -18.37 -11.67 -18.10
C SER A 2 -17.70 -10.55 -17.32
N LYS A 3 -18.27 -9.34 -17.34
CA LYS A 3 -17.76 -8.09 -16.74
C LYS A 3 -17.84 -8.04 -15.20
N PHE A 4 -17.89 -9.19 -14.54
CA PHE A 4 -18.21 -9.31 -13.12
C PHE A 4 -17.01 -9.60 -12.23
N SER A 5 -15.80 -9.80 -12.76
CA SER A 5 -14.60 -10.05 -11.95
C SER A 5 -13.58 -8.93 -12.07
N ILE A 6 -13.09 -8.42 -10.94
CA ILE A 6 -11.94 -7.52 -10.91
C ILE A 6 -10.71 -8.26 -11.45
N LYS A 7 -9.99 -7.63 -12.39
CA LYS A 7 -8.72 -8.19 -12.89
C LYS A 7 -7.65 -8.16 -11.81
N THR A 8 -7.07 -9.32 -11.52
CA THR A 8 -5.97 -9.47 -10.56
C THR A 8 -4.76 -10.13 -11.20
N SER A 9 -3.57 -9.82 -10.69
CA SER A 9 -2.36 -10.61 -10.91
C SER A 9 -2.11 -11.51 -9.69
N ILE A 10 -1.41 -12.63 -9.88
CA ILE A 10 -0.94 -13.47 -8.79
C ILE A 10 0.54 -13.15 -8.56
N VAL A 11 0.86 -12.73 -7.34
CA VAL A 11 2.24 -12.46 -6.90
C VAL A 11 2.53 -13.32 -5.68
N ASN A 12 3.50 -14.22 -5.82
CA ASN A 12 3.89 -15.20 -4.80
C ASN A 12 2.68 -16.00 -4.24
N GLY A 13 1.74 -16.36 -5.12
CA GLY A 13 0.52 -17.10 -4.75
C GLY A 13 -0.61 -16.26 -4.17
N VAL A 14 -0.45 -14.93 -4.04
CA VAL A 14 -1.46 -14.01 -3.47
C VAL A 14 -2.04 -13.11 -4.57
N PRO A 15 -3.37 -12.85 -4.59
CA PRO A 15 -3.98 -11.95 -5.57
C PRO A 15 -3.72 -10.48 -5.25
N PHE A 16 -3.28 -9.73 -6.25
CA PHE A 16 -3.07 -8.27 -6.21
C PHE A 16 -3.77 -7.57 -7.38
N PRO A 17 -3.93 -6.23 -7.34
CA PRO A 17 -4.35 -5.47 -8.52
C PRO A 17 -3.46 -5.79 -9.73
N SER A 18 -4.04 -5.87 -10.93
CA SER A 18 -3.36 -6.37 -12.14
C SER A 18 -2.09 -5.63 -12.57
N PHE A 19 -1.85 -4.43 -12.03
CA PHE A 19 -0.65 -3.62 -12.29
C PHE A 19 0.50 -3.92 -11.31
N ILE A 20 0.30 -4.79 -10.33
CA ILE A 20 1.38 -5.29 -9.46
C ILE A 20 2.02 -6.49 -10.14
N GLU A 21 3.34 -6.44 -10.28
CA GLU A 21 4.13 -7.40 -11.04
C GLU A 21 4.97 -8.29 -10.12
N GLN A 22 5.07 -9.58 -10.44
CA GLN A 22 5.92 -10.54 -9.72
C GLN A 22 7.38 -10.08 -9.69
N THR A 23 7.91 -9.60 -10.81
CA THR A 23 9.30 -9.14 -10.95
C THR A 23 9.64 -7.97 -10.02
N LYS A 24 8.70 -7.04 -9.81
CA LYS A 24 8.86 -5.94 -8.85
C LYS A 24 8.91 -6.44 -7.42
N TYR A 25 8.08 -7.43 -7.09
CA TYR A 25 8.10 -8.07 -5.78
C TYR A 25 9.40 -8.86 -5.54
N ASP A 26 9.84 -9.65 -6.51
CA ASP A 26 11.08 -10.43 -6.40
C ASP A 26 12.28 -9.52 -6.12
N ALA A 27 12.33 -8.36 -6.77
CA ALA A 27 13.35 -7.35 -6.52
C ALA A 27 13.22 -6.68 -5.15
N LEU A 28 12.06 -6.69 -4.50
CA LEU A 28 11.88 -6.09 -3.17
C LEU A 28 12.40 -6.99 -2.05
N VAL A 29 12.46 -8.31 -2.23
CA VAL A 29 12.77 -9.29 -1.16
C VAL A 29 14.02 -8.92 -0.37
N ASP A 30 15.05 -8.43 -1.03
CA ASP A 30 16.34 -8.03 -0.48
C ASP A 30 16.51 -6.49 -0.33
N LEU A 31 15.40 -5.75 -0.22
CA LEU A 31 15.42 -4.32 0.07
C LEU A 31 16.19 -4.07 1.40
N PRO A 32 17.27 -3.27 1.39
CA PRO A 32 17.98 -2.93 2.63
C PRO A 32 17.08 -2.10 3.52
N LEU A 33 16.95 -2.52 4.78
CA LEU A 33 16.16 -1.84 5.81
C LEU A 33 17.05 -1.10 6.80
N TYR A 34 16.57 0.04 7.29
CA TYR A 34 17.23 0.88 8.28
C TYR A 34 16.31 1.09 9.50
N SER A 35 16.91 1.42 10.64
CA SER A 35 16.17 1.66 11.90
C SER A 35 15.25 2.89 11.88
N SER A 36 15.44 3.77 10.90
CA SER A 36 14.60 4.95 10.62
C SER A 36 13.43 4.66 9.68
N ASP A 37 13.35 3.46 9.09
CA ASP A 37 12.26 3.11 8.18
C ASP A 37 10.96 2.82 8.93
N VAL A 38 9.86 3.25 8.33
CA VAL A 38 8.51 2.99 8.83
C VAL A 38 7.64 2.41 7.70
N PHE A 39 7.04 1.27 7.96
CA PHE A 39 6.08 0.63 7.06
C PHE A 39 4.66 0.80 7.60
N LEU A 40 3.80 1.41 6.80
CA LEU A 40 2.37 1.55 7.01
C LEU A 40 1.69 0.36 6.32
N VAL A 41 1.39 -0.68 7.10
CA VAL A 41 0.88 -1.95 6.57
C VAL A 41 -0.63 -1.99 6.79
N THR A 42 -1.38 -2.19 5.71
CA THR A 42 -2.84 -2.27 5.79
C THR A 42 -3.35 -3.33 4.84
N HIS A 43 -4.40 -4.06 5.19
CA HIS A 43 -5.19 -4.70 4.15
C HIS A 43 -5.85 -3.62 3.28
N ILE A 44 -5.98 -3.85 1.97
CA ILE A 44 -6.64 -2.90 1.07
C ILE A 44 -7.99 -2.46 1.67
N LYS A 45 -8.29 -1.15 1.59
CA LYS A 45 -9.50 -0.50 2.14
C LYS A 45 -9.64 -0.45 3.67
N SER A 46 -8.57 -0.73 4.40
CA SER A 46 -8.55 -0.65 5.88
C SER A 46 -8.09 0.70 6.44
N GLY A 47 -8.19 1.80 5.66
CA GLY A 47 -7.82 3.14 6.14
C GLY A 47 -6.41 3.60 5.77
N THR A 48 -5.81 3.05 4.72
CA THR A 48 -4.44 3.37 4.26
C THR A 48 -4.20 4.86 4.06
N THR A 49 -5.10 5.55 3.34
CA THR A 49 -4.97 7.00 3.09
C THR A 49 -4.99 7.80 4.40
N TRP A 50 -5.84 7.41 5.35
CA TRP A 50 -5.93 8.09 6.65
C TRP A 50 -4.64 7.89 7.46
N LEU A 51 -4.12 6.66 7.50
CA LEU A 51 -2.86 6.35 8.15
C LEU A 51 -1.67 7.08 7.50
N GLN A 52 -1.61 7.13 6.17
CA GLN A 52 -0.59 7.89 5.44
C GLN A 52 -0.62 9.38 5.81
N GLN A 53 -1.79 9.99 5.95
CA GLN A 53 -1.92 11.39 6.36
C GLN A 53 -1.44 11.60 7.80
N ILE A 54 -1.86 10.74 8.74
CA ILE A 54 -1.38 10.80 10.13
C ILE A 54 0.15 10.68 10.18
N ALA A 55 0.72 9.69 9.50
CA ALA A 55 2.17 9.48 9.46
C ALA A 55 2.92 10.66 8.81
N THR A 56 2.35 11.27 7.77
CA THR A 56 2.92 12.45 7.11
C THR A 56 2.96 13.63 8.07
N LEU A 57 1.86 13.90 8.78
CA LEU A 57 1.79 14.98 9.78
C LEU A 57 2.78 14.74 10.94
N LEU A 58 2.92 13.51 11.42
CA LEU A 58 3.91 13.17 12.44
C LEU A 58 5.35 13.36 11.95
N LYS A 59 5.64 13.00 10.69
CA LYS A 59 6.98 13.15 10.09
C LYS A 59 7.43 14.61 10.00
N ILE A 60 6.49 15.54 9.83
CA ILE A 60 6.76 16.98 9.76
C ILE A 60 6.47 17.70 11.09
N SER A 61 6.32 16.96 12.20
CA SER A 61 6.03 17.53 13.53
C SER A 61 4.78 18.43 13.58
N GLY A 62 3.80 18.18 12.71
CA GLY A 62 2.58 18.99 12.61
C GLY A 62 2.80 20.40 12.08
N GLU A 63 4.00 20.72 11.56
CA GLU A 63 4.26 22.00 10.91
C GLU A 63 3.28 22.16 9.75
N LYS A 64 2.64 23.34 9.68
CA LYS A 64 1.83 23.70 8.51
C LYS A 64 2.77 23.69 7.32
N ILE A 65 2.61 22.69 6.47
CA ILE A 65 3.12 22.73 5.10
C ILE A 65 2.65 24.07 4.54
N GLY A 66 3.58 24.97 4.21
CA GLY A 66 3.25 26.27 3.64
C GLY A 66 2.36 26.08 2.40
N LEU A 67 1.59 27.11 2.04
CA LEU A 67 0.75 27.11 0.82
C LEU A 67 1.58 26.90 -0.48
N ASP A 68 2.91 26.91 -0.38
CA ASP A 68 3.88 26.60 -1.44
C ASP A 68 4.19 25.10 -1.60
N HIS A 69 3.88 24.29 -0.58
CA HIS A 69 4.10 22.85 -0.52
C HIS A 69 2.80 22.03 -0.57
N GLU A 70 1.72 22.57 -1.14
CA GLU A 70 0.54 21.80 -1.58
C GLU A 70 0.87 20.64 -2.55
N SER A 71 2.14 20.48 -2.94
CA SER A 71 2.63 19.65 -4.02
C SER A 71 3.10 18.24 -3.63
N ARG A 72 3.30 17.91 -2.34
CA ARG A 72 3.63 16.51 -2.00
C ARG A 72 2.37 15.66 -1.95
N HIS A 73 2.02 15.12 -3.11
CA HIS A 73 0.97 14.11 -3.23
C HIS A 73 1.22 12.99 -2.19
N ILE A 74 0.17 12.40 -1.63
CA ILE A 74 0.30 11.41 -0.54
C ILE A 74 1.19 10.21 -0.90
N LEU A 75 1.31 9.91 -2.20
CA LEU A 75 2.20 8.87 -2.72
C LEU A 75 3.68 9.28 -2.78
N GLU A 76 4.00 10.58 -2.70
CA GLU A 76 5.37 11.05 -2.54
C GLU A 76 5.79 11.04 -1.07
N ALA A 77 4.87 11.43 -0.18
CA ALA A 77 5.13 11.43 1.25
C ALA A 77 5.25 10.00 1.83
N CYS A 78 4.42 9.08 1.34
CA CYS A 78 4.37 7.68 1.75
C CYS A 78 4.15 6.77 0.53
N PRO A 79 5.17 6.53 -0.31
CA PRO A 79 5.04 5.76 -1.54
C PRO A 79 4.57 4.32 -1.33
N TRP A 80 3.86 3.80 -2.34
CA TRP A 80 3.40 2.42 -2.36
C TRP A 80 4.53 1.51 -2.83
N LEU A 81 5.08 0.74 -1.90
CA LEU A 81 6.28 -0.06 -2.10
C LEU A 81 6.19 -1.00 -3.31
N GLU A 82 5.09 -1.74 -3.43
CA GLU A 82 4.83 -2.71 -4.51
C GLU A 82 4.74 -2.03 -5.89
N VAL A 83 4.39 -0.74 -5.95
CA VAL A 83 4.27 0.01 -7.20
C VAL A 83 5.60 0.64 -7.59
N ILE A 84 6.28 1.27 -6.63
CA ILE A 84 7.53 2.01 -6.91
C ILE A 84 8.73 1.07 -7.11
N GLY A 85 8.72 -0.12 -6.50
CA GLY A 85 9.81 -1.09 -6.58
C GLY A 85 11.08 -0.68 -5.82
N LYS A 86 12.06 -1.58 -5.79
CA LYS A 86 13.28 -1.44 -4.98
C LYS A 86 14.14 -0.24 -5.32
N GLU A 87 14.35 0.03 -6.61
CA GLU A 87 15.23 1.13 -7.07
C GLU A 87 14.72 2.47 -6.53
N ALA A 88 13.46 2.80 -6.81
CA ALA A 88 12.83 4.02 -6.32
C ALA A 88 12.75 4.03 -4.78
N ALA A 89 12.47 2.89 -4.13
CA ALA A 89 12.41 2.81 -2.67
C ALA A 89 13.77 3.10 -2.01
N THR A 90 14.87 2.75 -2.67
CA THR A 90 16.23 3.04 -2.21
C THR A 90 16.57 4.53 -2.36
N ALA A 91 15.97 5.21 -3.34
CA ALA A 91 16.15 6.65 -3.57
C ALA A 91 15.30 7.55 -2.64
N VAL A 92 14.36 7.00 -1.87
CA VAL A 92 13.54 7.77 -0.92
C VAL A 92 14.42 8.30 0.22
N SER A 93 14.29 9.60 0.53
CA SER A 93 15.04 10.24 1.61
C SER A 93 14.59 9.76 2.99
N SER A 94 15.57 9.59 3.89
CA SER A 94 15.30 9.22 5.29
C SER A 94 14.69 10.38 6.09
N PRO A 95 13.79 10.10 7.06
CA PRO A 95 13.24 8.78 7.37
C PRO A 95 12.26 8.32 6.28
N ARG A 96 12.45 7.08 5.79
CA ARG A 96 11.62 6.54 4.71
C ARG A 96 10.32 6.02 5.30
N VAL A 97 9.20 6.42 4.71
CA VAL A 97 7.87 5.95 5.12
C VAL A 97 7.23 5.32 3.90
N PHE A 98 6.94 4.03 3.97
CA PHE A 98 6.33 3.28 2.88
C PHE A 98 4.92 2.86 3.28
N LYS A 99 3.97 2.88 2.34
CA LYS A 99 2.76 2.08 2.50
C LYS A 99 2.92 0.75 1.79
N THR A 100 2.26 -0.27 2.32
CA THR A 100 2.21 -1.58 1.67
C THR A 100 0.93 -2.34 2.03
N HIS A 101 0.52 -3.22 1.11
CA HIS A 101 -0.54 -4.21 1.26
C HIS A 101 0.01 -5.64 1.31
N LEU A 102 1.34 -5.81 1.35
CA LEU A 102 1.97 -7.11 1.43
C LEU A 102 1.55 -7.86 2.71
N PRO A 103 1.20 -9.15 2.62
CA PRO A 103 1.08 -10.03 3.77
C PRO A 103 2.37 -10.08 4.58
N TYR A 104 2.24 -10.49 5.85
CA TYR A 104 3.37 -10.56 6.79
C TYR A 104 4.58 -11.32 6.23
N HIS A 105 4.36 -12.49 5.62
CA HIS A 105 5.42 -13.36 5.07
C HIS A 105 6.02 -12.84 3.75
N MET A 106 5.48 -11.75 3.19
CA MET A 106 5.95 -11.11 1.96
C MET A 106 6.64 -9.76 2.22
N ILE A 107 6.72 -9.31 3.48
CA ILE A 107 7.42 -8.07 3.80
C ILE A 107 8.92 -8.24 3.46
N PRO A 108 9.53 -7.27 2.78
CA PRO A 108 10.93 -7.37 2.42
C PRO A 108 11.87 -7.20 3.63
N GLY A 109 13.10 -7.67 3.51
CA GLY A 109 14.11 -7.53 4.57
C GLY A 109 14.03 -8.56 5.69
N GLY A 110 13.40 -9.72 5.44
CA GLY A 110 13.35 -10.85 6.36
C GLY A 110 12.11 -10.86 7.27
N ASP A 111 12.22 -11.50 8.43
CA ASP A 111 11.12 -11.61 9.39
C ASP A 111 10.80 -10.25 10.04
N PRO A 112 9.61 -9.67 9.83
CA PRO A 112 9.21 -8.40 10.44
C PRO A 112 9.30 -8.38 11.96
N ALA A 113 9.16 -9.52 12.66
CA ALA A 113 9.29 -9.58 14.12
C ALA A 113 10.73 -9.34 14.61
N THR A 114 11.73 -9.55 13.75
CA THR A 114 13.16 -9.35 14.08
C THR A 114 13.79 -8.21 13.32
N SER A 115 13.00 -7.47 12.55
CA SER A 115 13.48 -6.40 11.68
C SER A 115 13.94 -5.17 12.46
N VAL A 116 14.90 -4.44 11.88
CA VAL A 116 15.35 -3.14 12.41
C VAL A 116 14.34 -2.02 12.13
N ALA A 117 13.49 -2.19 11.12
CA ALA A 117 12.48 -1.20 10.73
C ALA A 117 11.26 -1.23 11.68
N LYS A 118 10.43 -0.19 11.61
CA LYS A 118 9.19 -0.09 12.39
C LYS A 118 7.97 -0.37 11.51
N PHE A 119 6.97 -1.04 12.07
CA PHE A 119 5.74 -1.40 11.36
C PHE A 119 4.52 -0.88 12.11
N ILE A 120 3.61 -0.22 11.39
CA ILE A 120 2.29 0.18 11.90
C ILE A 120 1.26 -0.59 11.08
N TYR A 121 0.64 -1.59 11.72
CA TYR A 121 -0.37 -2.43 11.09
C TYR A 121 -1.77 -1.93 11.44
N VAL A 122 -2.61 -1.65 10.44
CA VAL A 122 -4.02 -1.30 10.65
C VAL A 122 -4.93 -2.34 10.00
N ILE A 123 -5.77 -2.93 10.84
CA ILE A 123 -6.87 -3.80 10.46
C ILE A 123 -8.20 -3.08 10.58
N ARG A 124 -9.17 -3.50 9.77
CA ARG A 124 -10.56 -3.06 9.83
C ARG A 124 -11.46 -4.30 9.84
N ASN A 125 -12.65 -4.17 10.44
CA ASN A 125 -13.66 -5.23 10.38
C ASN A 125 -13.84 -5.72 8.92
N PRO A 126 -13.73 -7.04 8.65
CA PRO A 126 -13.74 -7.55 7.29
C PRO A 126 -15.06 -7.28 6.55
N LYS A 127 -16.20 -7.16 7.26
CA LYS A 127 -17.48 -6.78 6.66
C LYS A 127 -17.44 -5.36 6.08
N ASP A 128 -16.81 -4.43 6.80
CA ASP A 128 -16.65 -3.05 6.32
C ASP A 128 -15.62 -2.93 5.19
N VAL A 129 -14.56 -3.76 5.25
CA VAL A 129 -13.56 -3.86 4.18
C VAL A 129 -14.23 -4.30 2.88
N ALA A 130 -15.05 -5.35 2.95
CA ALA A 130 -15.79 -5.91 1.84
C ALA A 130 -16.68 -4.85 1.15
N VAL A 131 -17.50 -4.13 1.92
CA VAL A 131 -18.34 -3.03 1.41
C VAL A 131 -17.48 -1.91 0.80
N SER A 132 -16.39 -1.51 1.47
CA SER A 132 -15.51 -0.46 0.96
C SER A 132 -14.80 -0.85 -0.33
N LEU A 133 -14.43 -2.12 -0.49
CA LEU A 133 -13.79 -2.64 -1.69
C LEU A 133 -14.78 -2.71 -2.86
N TYR A 134 -16.03 -3.12 -2.63
CA TYR A 134 -17.10 -3.10 -3.64
C TYR A 134 -17.28 -1.71 -4.25
N TYR A 135 -17.48 -0.68 -3.42
CA TYR A 135 -17.64 0.68 -3.92
C TYR A 135 -16.36 1.21 -4.58
N HIS A 136 -15.19 0.84 -4.06
CA HIS A 136 -13.92 1.18 -4.69
C HIS A 136 -13.78 0.56 -6.08
N ALA A 137 -14.21 -0.69 -6.25
CA ALA A 137 -14.18 -1.40 -7.52
C ALA A 137 -15.05 -0.72 -8.58
N ARG A 138 -16.25 -0.30 -8.20
CA ARG A 138 -17.18 0.44 -9.09
C ARG A 138 -16.70 1.84 -9.46
N LEU A 139 -15.99 2.53 -8.56
CA LEU A 139 -15.48 3.88 -8.80
C LEU A 139 -14.22 3.88 -9.66
N LEU A 140 -13.38 2.85 -9.56
CA LEU A 140 -12.16 2.74 -10.33
C LEU A 140 -12.46 2.20 -11.73
N LYS A 141 -12.46 3.09 -12.72
CA LYS A 141 -12.63 2.74 -14.14
C LYS A 141 -11.66 1.65 -14.62
N SER A 142 -10.45 1.58 -14.03
CA SER A 142 -9.44 0.57 -14.36
C SER A 142 -9.84 -0.86 -14.01
N ASN A 143 -10.81 -1.05 -13.11
CA ASN A 143 -11.24 -2.37 -12.68
C ASN A 143 -12.29 -3.00 -13.62
N ASP A 144 -12.87 -2.21 -14.54
CA ASP A 144 -13.87 -2.64 -15.53
C ASP A 144 -15.02 -3.46 -14.90
N PHE A 145 -15.36 -3.15 -13.65
CA PHE A 145 -16.38 -3.83 -12.86
C PHE A 145 -17.68 -3.01 -12.86
N ASP A 146 -18.75 -3.59 -13.41
CA ASP A 146 -20.09 -2.99 -13.47
C ASP A 146 -21.17 -3.80 -12.71
N GLY A 147 -20.76 -4.86 -11.99
CA GLY A 147 -21.64 -5.73 -11.21
C GLY A 147 -22.24 -5.08 -9.95
N ASP A 148 -23.28 -5.71 -9.43
CA ASP A 148 -23.85 -5.40 -8.13
C ASP A 148 -23.11 -6.11 -6.98
N TRP A 149 -23.61 -5.96 -5.75
CA TRP A 149 -22.99 -6.55 -4.56
C TRP A 149 -22.97 -8.08 -4.61
N ASP A 150 -24.03 -8.70 -5.14
CA ASP A 150 -24.18 -10.15 -5.19
C ASP A 150 -23.21 -10.79 -6.21
N CYS A 151 -22.74 -10.00 -7.19
CA CYS A 151 -21.73 -10.41 -8.16
C CYS A 151 -20.28 -10.13 -7.72
N PHE A 152 -20.04 -9.59 -6.53
CA PHE A 152 -18.72 -9.05 -6.15
C PHE A 152 -17.73 -10.07 -5.59
N PHE A 153 -18.20 -11.21 -5.08
CA PHE A 153 -17.38 -12.25 -4.44
C PHE A 153 -17.35 -13.55 -5.23
#